data_AF-A0A944P1B1-F1
#
_entry.id   AF-A0A944P1B1-F1
#
_cell.length_a   1.000
_cell.length_b   1.000
_cell.length_c   1.000
_cell.angle_alpha   90.00
_cell.angle_beta   90.00
_cell.angle_gamma   90.00
#
_symmetry.space_group_name_H-M   'P 1'
#
loop_
_entity.id
_entity.type
_entity.pdbx_description
1 polymer ?
#
loop_
_entity_poly.entity_id
_entity_poly.type
_entity_poly.pdbx_seq_one_letter_code
_entity_poly.pdbx_strand_id
1 'polypeptide(L)'
;MAYELSYAERIHYKRLQDAAYQAGLDAVTHLEAALALAGLVLPSLANDGPLGSRGFVRLGGCSVAVANQLAELIAAGAHALQAQRT
;
A
#
# COMPACT_ATOMS: atom_id res chain seq x y z
N MET A 1 18.46 -29.99 -2.71
CA MET A 1 17.32 -30.56 -3.45
C MET A 1 16.37 -29.45 -3.80
N ALA A 2 15.98 -29.30 -5.06
CA ALA A 2 14.90 -28.38 -5.44
C ALA A 2 13.58 -29.01 -5.02
N TYR A 3 12.81 -28.32 -4.18
CA TYR A 3 11.45 -28.72 -3.86
C TYR A 3 10.57 -28.44 -5.08
N GLU A 4 10.00 -29.49 -5.69
CA GLU A 4 9.03 -29.33 -6.76
C GLU A 4 7.61 -29.30 -6.20
N LEU A 5 6.94 -28.18 -6.40
CA LEU A 5 5.52 -28.02 -6.07
C LEU A 5 4.66 -28.95 -6.93
N SER A 6 3.76 -29.68 -6.28
CA SER A 6 2.67 -30.39 -6.95
C SER A 6 1.74 -29.42 -7.68
N TYR A 7 0.94 -29.93 -8.61
CA TYR A 7 -0.02 -29.11 -9.35
C TYR A 7 -1.01 -28.38 -8.42
N ALA A 8 -1.53 -29.06 -7.40
CA ALA A 8 -2.47 -28.47 -6.45
C ALA A 8 -1.83 -27.32 -5.66
N GLU A 9 -0.58 -27.48 -5.22
CA GLU A 9 0.16 -26.45 -4.49
C GLU A 9 0.46 -25.24 -5.39
N ARG A 10 0.77 -25.44 -6.68
CA ARG A 10 0.95 -24.35 -7.65
C ARG A 10 -0.32 -23.53 -7.83
N ILE A 11 -1.48 -24.18 -7.96
CA ILE A 11 -2.77 -23.49 -8.10
C ILE A 11 -3.11 -22.72 -6.83
N HIS A 12 -2.90 -23.33 -5.66
CA HIS A 12 -3.13 -22.67 -4.38
C HIS A 12 -2.25 -21.43 -4.23
N TYR A 13 -0.94 -21.57 -4.49
CA TYR A 13 0.00 -20.47 -4.41
C TYR A 13 -0.34 -19.33 -5.37
N LYS A 14 -0.73 -19.65 -6.61
CA LYS A 14 -1.17 -18.64 -7.59
C LYS A 14 -2.37 -17.85 -7.08
N ARG A 15 -3.40 -18.52 -6.53
CA ARG A 15 -4.57 -17.83 -5.97
C ARG A 15 -4.19 -16.87 -4.84
N LEU A 16 -3.25 -17.26 -3.99
CA LEU A 16 -2.75 -16.39 -2.93
C LEU A 16 -1.99 -15.18 -3.50
N GLN A 17 -1.19 -15.37 -4.56
CA GLN A 17 -0.54 -14.25 -5.24
C GLN A 17 -1.53 -13.30 -5.90
N ASP A 18 -2.54 -13.83 -6.61
CA ASP A 18 -3.57 -13.02 -7.28
C ASP A 18 -4.37 -12.20 -6.24
N ALA A 19 -4.75 -12.82 -5.12
CA ALA A 19 -5.44 -12.12 -4.03
C ALA A 19 -4.57 -11.04 -3.39
N ALA A 20 -3.29 -11.33 -3.17
CA ALA A 20 -2.34 -10.36 -2.63
C ALA A 20 -2.07 -9.19 -3.59
N TYR A 21 -2.04 -9.46 -4.90
CA TYR A 21 -1.92 -8.43 -5.92
C TYR A 21 -3.17 -7.52 -5.91
N GLN A 22 -4.37 -8.10 -5.86
CA GLN A 22 -5.61 -7.32 -5.78
C GLN A 22 -5.65 -6.45 -4.52
N ALA A 23 -5.28 -7.00 -3.35
CA ALA A 23 -5.20 -6.24 -2.11
C ALA A 23 -4.24 -5.04 -2.22
N GLY A 24 -3.14 -5.17 -2.97
CA GLY A 24 -2.23 -4.07 -3.27
C GLY A 24 -2.85 -2.98 -4.14
N LEU A 25 -3.63 -3.35 -5.17
CA LEU A 25 -4.37 -2.39 -6.00
C LEU A 25 -5.43 -1.63 -5.18
N ASP A 26 -6.17 -2.34 -4.33
CA ASP A 26 -7.19 -1.75 -3.49
C ASP A 26 -6.56 -0.75 -2.51
N ALA A 27 -5.42 -1.12 -1.91
CA ALA A 27 -4.68 -0.25 -1.01
C ALA A 27 -4.13 1.01 -1.70
N VAL A 28 -3.63 0.90 -2.94
CA VAL A 28 -3.24 2.07 -3.75
C VAL A 28 -4.43 2.99 -3.96
N THR A 29 -5.56 2.43 -4.41
CA THR A 29 -6.78 3.20 -4.70
C THR A 29 -7.28 3.93 -3.46
N HIS A 30 -7.30 3.26 -2.30
CA HIS A 30 -7.70 3.88 -1.04
C HIS A 30 -6.74 5.02 -0.64
N LEU A 31 -5.43 4.82 -0.80
CA LEU A 31 -4.45 5.84 -0.46
C LEU A 31 -4.53 7.04 -1.42
N GLU A 32 -4.70 6.81 -2.72
CA GLU A 32 -4.93 7.87 -3.71
C GLU A 32 -6.16 8.71 -3.35
N ALA A 33 -7.28 8.06 -3.00
CA ALA A 33 -8.49 8.75 -2.58
C ALA A 33 -8.26 9.59 -1.31
N ALA A 34 -7.56 9.04 -0.32
CA ALA A 34 -7.26 9.77 0.92
C ALA A 34 -6.34 10.98 0.68
N LEU A 35 -5.32 10.85 -0.17
CA LEU A 35 -4.44 11.95 -0.55
C LEU A 35 -5.20 13.04 -1.31
N ALA A 36 -6.12 12.66 -2.19
CA ALA A 36 -6.95 13.60 -2.94
C ALA A 36 -7.85 14.45 -2.04
N LEU A 37 -8.36 13.91 -0.92
CA LEU A 37 -9.10 14.69 0.09
C LEU A 37 -8.27 15.82 0.69
N ALA A 38 -6.95 15.65 0.76
CA ALA A 38 -6.00 16.64 1.24
C ALA A 38 -5.36 17.48 0.11
N GLY A 39 -5.85 17.35 -1.13
CA GLY A 39 -5.30 18.05 -2.30
C GLY A 39 -3.88 17.59 -2.67
N LEU A 40 -3.48 16.39 -2.24
CA LEU A 40 -2.17 15.80 -2.53
C LEU A 40 -2.27 14.73 -3.61
N VAL A 41 -1.19 14.62 -4.38
CA VAL A 41 -0.97 13.53 -5.33
C VAL A 41 0.44 13.01 -5.14
N LEU A 42 0.58 11.68 -5.03
CA LEU A 42 1.87 11.00 -5.06
C LEU A 42 2.06 10.36 -6.45
N PRO A 43 2.84 10.97 -7.37
CA PRO A 43 2.92 10.50 -8.75
C PRO A 43 3.51 9.10 -8.90
N SER A 44 4.30 8.67 -7.92
CA SER A 44 5.00 7.39 -7.90
C SER A 44 4.33 6.36 -6.98
N LEU A 45 3.05 6.54 -6.65
CA LEU A 45 2.27 5.59 -5.87
C LEU A 45 1.84 4.41 -6.76
N ALA A 46 2.18 3.19 -6.36
CA ALA A 46 1.88 2.00 -7.16
C ALA A 46 1.80 0.74 -6.31
N ASN A 47 1.15 -0.29 -6.84
CA ASN A 47 1.23 -1.65 -6.30
C ASN A 47 2.60 -2.22 -6.66
N ASP A 48 3.37 -2.66 -5.66
CA ASP A 48 4.72 -3.20 -5.86
C ASP A 48 4.71 -4.70 -6.20
N GLY A 49 3.51 -5.29 -6.25
CA GLY A 49 3.30 -6.71 -6.45
C GLY A 49 3.41 -7.50 -5.15
N PRO A 50 2.97 -8.77 -5.17
CA PRO A 50 3.00 -9.60 -3.98
C PRO A 50 4.39 -10.15 -3.68
N LEU A 51 4.82 -10.06 -2.42
CA LEU A 51 6.01 -10.77 -1.91
C LEU A 51 5.58 -11.74 -0.82
N GLY A 52 5.79 -13.04 -1.04
CA GLY A 52 5.36 -14.07 -0.09
C GLY A 52 3.85 -14.08 0.18
N SER A 53 3.04 -13.89 -0.87
CA SER A 53 1.56 -13.83 -0.78
C SER A 53 1.01 -12.69 0.08
N ARG A 54 1.77 -11.58 0.20
CA ARG A 54 1.32 -10.34 0.83
C ARG A 54 1.39 -9.21 -0.18
N GLY A 55 0.35 -8.37 -0.23
CA GLY A 55 0.33 -7.19 -1.08
C GLY A 55 1.22 -6.09 -0.53
N PHE A 56 1.88 -5.35 -1.43
CA PHE A 56 2.73 -4.22 -1.07
C PHE A 56 2.37 -2.99 -1.89
N VAL A 57 2.43 -1.83 -1.24
CA VAL A 57 2.26 -0.53 -1.88
C VAL A 57 3.60 0.19 -1.85
N ARG A 58 4.06 0.63 -3.02
CA ARG A 58 5.27 1.44 -3.16
C ARG A 58 4.90 2.91 -3.08
N LEU A 59 5.49 3.59 -2.09
CA LEU A 59 5.53 5.04 -2.00
C LEU A 59 6.80 5.51 -2.70
N GLY A 60 6.76 5.67 -4.02
CA GLY A 60 7.93 6.13 -4.77
C GLY A 60 8.30 7.59 -4.47
N GLY A 61 9.29 8.10 -5.20
CA GLY A 61 9.77 9.47 -5.02
C GLY A 61 8.67 10.52 -5.21
N CYS A 62 8.69 11.54 -4.35
CA CYS A 62 7.86 12.75 -4.47
C CYS A 62 8.73 14.00 -4.30
N SER A 63 8.16 15.17 -4.58
CA SER A 63 8.86 16.43 -4.37
C SER A 63 9.02 16.72 -2.87
N VAL A 64 10.01 17.53 -2.50
CA VAL A 64 10.22 17.96 -1.11
C VAL A 64 8.97 18.62 -0.51
N ALA A 65 8.27 19.44 -1.31
CA ALA A 65 7.04 20.09 -0.89
C ALA A 65 5.93 19.08 -0.55
N VAL A 66 5.73 18.07 -1.41
CA VAL A 66 4.75 17.02 -1.18
C VAL A 66 5.13 16.16 0.03
N ALA A 67 6.43 15.85 0.21
CA ALA A 67 6.91 15.10 1.36
C ALA A 67 6.63 15.82 2.69
N ASN A 68 6.92 17.13 2.75
CA ASN A 68 6.68 17.93 3.95
C ASN A 68 5.18 18.07 4.24
N GLN A 69 4.37 18.37 3.22
CA GLN A 69 2.91 18.47 3.39
C GLN A 69 2.30 17.14 3.84
N LEU A 70 2.77 16.01 3.30
CA LEU A 70 2.33 14.69 3.75
C LEU A 70 2.71 14.42 5.21
N ALA A 71 3.91 14.80 5.63
CA ALA A 71 4.35 14.65 7.02
C ALA A 71 3.48 15.48 7.99
N GLU A 72 3.14 16.71 7.63
CA GLU A 72 2.25 17.58 8.41
C GLU A 72 0.85 16.95 8.57
N LEU A 73 0.28 16.42 7.48
CA LEU A 73 -1.03 15.76 7.53
C LEU A 73 -1.03 14.51 8.40
N ILE A 74 0.03 13.68 8.30
CA ILE A 74 0.19 12.49 9.14
C ILE A 74 0.29 12.89 10.62
N ALA A 75 1.08 13.92 10.94
CA ALA A 75 1.21 14.41 12.31
C ALA A 75 -0.11 14.97 12.85
N ALA A 76 -0.81 15.78 12.06
CA ALA A 76 -2.11 16.34 12.43
C ALA A 76 -3.15 15.25 12.69
N GLY A 77 -3.22 14.23 11.82
CA GLY A 77 -4.10 13.07 12.00
C GLY A 77 -3.76 12.27 13.26
N ALA A 78 -2.47 12.06 13.54
CA ALA A 78 -2.02 11.37 14.76
C ALA A 78 -2.43 12.14 16.03
N HIS A 79 -2.26 13.46 16.05
CA HIS A 79 -2.70 14.30 17.17
C HIS A 79 -4.21 14.28 17.36
N ALA A 80 -5.00 14.35 16.28
CA ALA A 80 -6.45 14.27 16.35
C ALA A 80 -6.92 12.91 16.92
N LEU A 81 -6.30 11.81 16.52
CA LEU A 81 -6.59 10.47 17.04
C LEU A 81 -6.22 10.32 18.53
N GLN A 82 -5.15 10.98 18.98
CA GLN A 82 -4.78 11.00 20.39
C GLN A 82 -5.79 11.78 21.23
N ALA A 83 -6.22 12.95 20.76
CA ALA A 83 -7.21 13.79 21.45
C ALA A 83 -8.58 13.11 21.59
N GLN A 84 -8.94 12.21 20.67
CA GLN A 84 -10.17 11.40 20.76
C GLN A 84 -10.10 10.26 21.79
N ARG A 85 -8.89 9.89 22.23
CA ARG A 85 -8.66 8.80 23.19
C ARG A 85 -8.53 9.29 24.64
N THR A 86 -8.41 10.59 24.83
CA THR A 86 -8.32 11.27 26.13
C THR A 86 -9.65 11.90 26.50
#